data_AF-A0A3B0T8T4-F1
#
_entry.id   AF-A0A3B0T8T4-F1
#
_cell.length_a   1.000
_cell.length_b   1.000
_cell.length_c   1.000
_cell.angle_alpha   90.00
_cell.angle_beta   90.00
_cell.angle_gamma   90.00
#
_symmetry.space_group_name_H-M   'P 1'
#
loop_
_entity.id
_entity.type
_entity.pdbx_description
1 polymer ?
#
loop_
_entity_poly.entity_id
_entity_poly.type
_entity_poly.pdbx_seq_one_letter_code
_entity_poly.pdbx_strand_id
1 'polypeptide(L)'
;MKALKRLAIGLLVLLAVVAIGLAVWEPMSLAEAAAPPDRDYSARIVRDEFGVPHIFGKTDADVAYGVAYAHAEDDFATLQEVIAMTRGRMAALNGADSAPIDYVAELIDIHGTIERKYDKLPEDVRALLDGYASGLNDYAGKHPEEVSLSKLFPVNGRDIAAGFVLRSPFFFGLNGPISALINNEPLRKEGGPRLSEETEKKSIHPLSKDKMITPVGPDPDENGSNAFAISPKRSPENKTRLVSNSHQPLRGNVAWYELVVHSQEGWDFAGANFPGSPFPFLGHNKYLGWTNTVNRPDLIDIYKLTLNQTRSHYQYDGAWKPLEKRRIWLKIKYGPFVIPYPQIVYRSVHGPVIINDEGAFAIRYAGIDELDMLTQYYRINKAKNFDEWQAAMSGQGVPATNFIYADAKGNIGMFYNAMFPDRAEGFDWRTVLPGDTSKAVWQKTLPFTRVPAVINPASGYVMNANNTPY
;
A
#
# COMPACT_ATOMS: atom_id res chain seq x y z
N MET A 1 -2.10 -60.80 11.39
CA MET A 1 -3.16 -60.17 10.56
C MET A 1 -4.10 -59.24 11.33
N LYS A 2 -4.77 -59.65 12.43
CA LYS A 2 -5.72 -58.77 13.18
C LYS A 2 -5.07 -57.50 13.79
N ALA A 3 -3.86 -57.61 14.34
CA ALA A 3 -3.12 -56.46 14.89
C ALA A 3 -2.71 -55.45 13.80
N LEU A 4 -2.22 -55.94 12.66
CA LEU A 4 -1.88 -55.12 11.49
C LEU A 4 -3.12 -54.38 10.95
N LYS A 5 -4.28 -55.04 10.92
CA LYS A 5 -5.56 -54.43 10.50
C LYS A 5 -6.02 -53.34 11.46
N ARG A 6 -5.85 -53.53 12.78
CA ARG A 6 -6.17 -52.52 13.80
C ARG A 6 -5.23 -51.31 13.71
N LEU A 7 -3.94 -51.53 13.50
CA LEU A 7 -2.95 -50.48 13.26
C LEU A 7 -3.27 -49.68 11.98
N ALA A 8 -3.62 -50.36 10.88
CA ALA A 8 -4.00 -49.70 9.64
C ALA A 8 -5.28 -48.87 9.79
N ILE A 9 -6.31 -49.39 10.48
CA ILE A 9 -7.53 -48.64 10.78
C ILE A 9 -7.22 -47.43 11.68
N GLY A 10 -6.39 -47.61 12.71
CA GLY A 10 -5.98 -46.52 13.60
C GLY A 10 -5.24 -45.41 12.83
N LEU A 11 -4.34 -45.78 11.92
CA LEU A 11 -3.63 -44.83 11.05
C LEU A 11 -4.59 -44.11 10.10
N LEU A 12 -5.55 -44.82 9.48
CA LEU A 12 -6.55 -44.21 8.60
C LEU A 12 -7.45 -43.22 9.36
N VAL A 13 -7.88 -43.57 10.58
CA VAL A 13 -8.67 -42.66 11.42
C VAL A 13 -7.85 -41.43 11.80
N LEU A 14 -6.58 -41.61 12.20
CA LEU A 14 -5.69 -40.48 12.51
C LEU A 14 -5.50 -39.57 11.29
N LEU A 15 -5.27 -40.12 10.11
CA LEU A 15 -5.13 -39.36 8.87
C LEU A 15 -6.42 -38.61 8.52
N ALA A 16 -7.59 -39.24 8.69
CA ALA A 16 -8.88 -38.58 8.48
C ALA A 16 -9.10 -37.42 9.47
N VAL A 17 -8.77 -37.61 10.75
CA VAL A 17 -8.87 -36.55 11.78
C VAL A 17 -7.93 -35.40 11.46
N VAL A 18 -6.68 -35.68 11.06
CA VAL A 18 -5.71 -34.63 10.66
C VAL A 18 -6.18 -33.91 9.40
N ALA A 19 -6.68 -34.62 8.40
CA ALA A 19 -7.20 -34.02 7.17
C ALA A 19 -8.40 -33.11 7.43
N ILE A 20 -9.37 -33.57 8.24
CA ILE A 20 -10.51 -32.75 8.66
C ILE A 20 -10.01 -31.54 9.44
N GLY A 21 -9.09 -31.74 10.39
CA GLY A 21 -8.46 -30.67 11.15
C GLY A 21 -7.83 -29.60 10.25
N LEU A 22 -7.02 -29.99 9.28
CA LEU A 22 -6.38 -29.07 8.32
C LEU A 22 -7.37 -28.38 7.37
N ALA A 23 -8.54 -28.97 7.12
CA ALA A 23 -9.58 -28.38 6.30
C ALA A 23 -10.41 -27.31 7.05
N VAL A 24 -10.57 -27.44 8.37
CA VAL A 24 -11.49 -26.58 9.15
C VAL A 24 -10.80 -25.69 10.18
N TRP A 25 -9.55 -25.95 10.58
CA TRP A 25 -8.90 -25.21 11.67
C TRP A 25 -8.76 -23.73 11.34
N GLU A 26 -8.43 -23.38 10.10
CA GLU A 26 -8.15 -22.00 9.71
C GLU A 26 -9.36 -21.10 9.97
N PRO A 27 -10.55 -21.35 9.37
CA PRO A 27 -11.72 -20.53 9.66
C PRO A 27 -12.16 -20.62 11.12
N MET A 28 -11.95 -21.76 11.80
CA MET A 28 -12.27 -21.88 13.23
C MET A 28 -11.33 -21.07 14.14
N SER A 29 -10.08 -20.87 13.73
CA SER A 29 -9.05 -20.16 14.50
C SER A 29 -9.09 -18.63 14.33
N LEU A 30 -9.76 -18.15 13.28
CA LEU A 30 -9.90 -16.74 13.02
C LEU A 30 -10.92 -16.09 13.96
N ALA A 31 -10.49 -14.99 14.57
CA ALA A 31 -11.41 -14.07 15.24
C ALA A 31 -12.43 -13.54 14.24
N GLU A 32 -13.66 -13.37 14.69
CA GLU A 32 -14.70 -12.71 13.92
C GLU A 32 -14.39 -11.21 13.88
N ALA A 33 -14.26 -10.65 12.68
CA ALA A 33 -14.04 -9.23 12.52
C ALA A 33 -15.33 -8.46 12.84
N ALA A 34 -15.22 -7.38 13.60
CA ALA A 34 -16.34 -6.49 13.83
C ALA A 34 -16.72 -5.78 12.52
N ALA A 35 -17.99 -5.80 12.16
CA ALA A 35 -18.52 -4.97 11.08
C ALA A 35 -18.43 -3.47 11.47
N PRO A 36 -18.46 -2.56 10.48
CA PRO A 36 -18.61 -1.13 10.75
C PRO A 36 -19.87 -0.84 11.58
N PRO A 37 -19.97 0.34 12.22
CA PRO A 37 -21.20 0.77 12.87
C PRO A 37 -22.39 0.67 11.91
N ASP A 38 -23.50 0.14 12.42
CA ASP A 38 -24.73 -0.01 11.64
C ASP A 38 -25.28 1.37 11.25
N ARG A 39 -25.42 1.59 9.95
CA ARG A 39 -25.83 2.86 9.35
C ARG A 39 -26.48 2.59 8.01
N ASP A 40 -27.62 3.22 7.78
CA ASP A 40 -28.27 3.20 6.47
C ASP A 40 -27.51 4.10 5.48
N TYR A 41 -26.80 3.48 4.53
CA TYR A 41 -26.14 4.18 3.44
C TYR A 41 -27.09 4.33 2.24
N SER A 42 -27.00 5.46 1.54
CA SER A 42 -27.81 5.72 0.35
C SER A 42 -26.98 6.35 -0.76
N ALA A 43 -26.61 5.53 -1.74
CA ALA A 43 -25.89 5.94 -2.94
C ALA A 43 -26.72 5.63 -4.19
N ARG A 44 -26.72 6.55 -5.15
CA ARG A 44 -27.25 6.33 -6.50
C ARG A 44 -26.07 6.20 -7.46
N ILE A 45 -25.93 5.05 -8.08
CA ILE A 45 -24.90 4.78 -9.10
C ILE A 45 -25.56 4.90 -10.47
N VAL A 46 -24.96 5.71 -11.36
CA VAL A 46 -25.36 5.80 -12.77
C VAL A 46 -24.13 5.52 -13.61
N ARG A 47 -24.24 4.61 -14.57
CA ARG A 47 -23.13 4.29 -15.48
C ARG A 47 -23.32 4.97 -16.83
N ASP A 48 -22.22 5.45 -17.41
CA ASP A 48 -22.21 5.98 -18.77
C ASP A 48 -22.10 4.87 -19.83
N GLU A 49 -21.87 5.24 -21.10
CA GLU A 49 -21.77 4.29 -22.22
C GLU A 49 -20.55 3.35 -22.14
N PHE A 50 -19.52 3.71 -21.38
CA PHE A 50 -18.32 2.91 -21.15
C PHE A 50 -18.40 2.10 -19.85
N GLY A 51 -19.49 2.25 -19.10
CA GLY A 51 -19.68 1.61 -17.82
C GLY A 51 -19.10 2.38 -16.64
N VAL A 52 -18.56 3.59 -16.83
CA VAL A 52 -17.95 4.39 -15.77
C VAL A 52 -19.03 4.80 -14.76
N PRO A 53 -18.90 4.44 -13.48
CA PRO A 53 -19.88 4.82 -12.48
C PRO A 53 -19.74 6.30 -12.08
N HIS A 54 -20.86 7.00 -12.11
CA HIS A 54 -21.10 8.27 -11.43
C HIS A 54 -21.89 7.99 -10.16
N ILE A 55 -21.24 8.18 -9.01
CA ILE A 55 -21.78 7.85 -7.68
C ILE A 55 -22.26 9.12 -7.00
N PHE A 56 -23.55 9.18 -6.65
CA PHE A 56 -24.19 10.30 -5.99
C PHE A 56 -24.63 9.92 -4.56
N GLY A 57 -24.33 10.76 -3.57
CA GLY A 57 -24.71 10.56 -2.17
C GLY A 57 -24.97 11.86 -1.43
N LYS A 58 -25.62 11.77 -0.26
CA LYS A 58 -25.82 12.96 0.61
C LYS A 58 -24.55 13.30 1.36
N THR A 59 -23.87 12.29 1.87
CA THR A 59 -22.59 12.43 2.58
C THR A 59 -21.45 11.77 1.81
N ASP A 60 -20.21 12.13 2.15
CA ASP A 60 -19.01 11.54 1.56
C ASP A 60 -18.93 10.04 1.88
N ALA A 61 -19.40 9.62 3.06
CA ALA A 61 -19.49 8.21 3.45
C ALA A 61 -20.52 7.41 2.61
N ASP A 62 -21.66 8.02 2.25
CA ASP A 62 -22.62 7.37 1.33
C ASP A 62 -22.01 7.18 -0.05
N VAL A 63 -21.25 8.17 -0.52
CA VAL A 63 -20.53 8.06 -1.80
C VAL A 63 -19.46 6.97 -1.73
N ALA A 64 -18.67 6.90 -0.66
CA ALA A 64 -17.67 5.85 -0.48
C ALA A 64 -18.28 4.44 -0.45
N TYR A 65 -19.46 4.28 0.19
CA TYR A 65 -20.26 3.06 0.10
C TYR A 65 -20.61 2.70 -1.34
N GLY A 66 -21.10 3.67 -2.12
CA GLY A 66 -21.42 3.46 -3.53
C GLY A 66 -20.21 3.15 -4.40
N VAL A 67 -19.05 3.73 -4.10
CA VAL A 67 -17.77 3.43 -4.78
C VAL A 67 -17.38 1.97 -4.56
N ALA A 68 -17.42 1.49 -3.32
CA ALA A 68 -17.14 0.09 -3.02
C ALA A 68 -18.10 -0.86 -3.75
N TYR A 69 -19.39 -0.55 -3.72
CA TYR A 69 -20.41 -1.38 -4.35
C TYR A 69 -20.24 -1.44 -5.88
N ALA A 70 -20.05 -0.30 -6.53
CA ALA A 70 -19.82 -0.24 -7.99
C ALA A 70 -18.54 -1.00 -8.39
N HIS A 71 -17.45 -0.83 -7.64
CA HIS A 71 -16.21 -1.53 -7.91
C HIS A 71 -16.35 -3.04 -7.67
N ALA A 72 -17.14 -3.46 -6.68
CA ALA A 72 -17.44 -4.87 -6.46
C ALA A 72 -18.26 -5.47 -7.62
N GLU A 73 -19.25 -4.76 -8.17
CA GLU A 73 -19.98 -5.20 -9.37
C GLU A 73 -19.04 -5.47 -10.56
N ASP A 74 -17.95 -4.70 -10.68
CA ASP A 74 -17.05 -4.77 -11.84
C ASP A 74 -15.86 -5.71 -11.62
N ASP A 75 -15.30 -5.79 -10.41
CA ASP A 75 -14.10 -6.58 -10.10
C ASP A 75 -14.03 -7.03 -8.62
N PHE A 76 -15.06 -7.75 -8.16
CA PHE A 76 -15.08 -8.29 -6.81
C PHE A 76 -13.91 -9.24 -6.51
N ALA A 77 -13.42 -9.97 -7.52
CA ALA A 77 -12.31 -10.91 -7.36
C ALA A 77 -11.02 -10.20 -6.90
N THR A 78 -10.62 -9.12 -7.58
CA THR A 78 -9.43 -8.34 -7.18
C THR A 78 -9.63 -7.65 -5.83
N LEU A 79 -10.83 -7.15 -5.52
CA LEU A 79 -11.12 -6.58 -4.21
C LEU A 79 -10.94 -7.60 -3.08
N GLN A 80 -11.36 -8.85 -3.29
CA GLN A 80 -11.15 -9.94 -2.34
C GLN A 80 -9.67 -10.26 -2.15
N GLU A 81 -8.83 -10.19 -3.19
CA GLU A 81 -7.38 -10.30 -3.05
C GLU A 81 -6.81 -9.19 -2.16
N VAL A 82 -7.22 -7.93 -2.38
CA VAL A 82 -6.77 -6.82 -1.53
C VAL A 82 -7.18 -7.02 -0.07
N ILE A 83 -8.41 -7.46 0.20
CA ILE A 83 -8.84 -7.76 1.58
C ILE A 83 -8.09 -8.95 2.18
N ALA A 84 -7.85 -10.02 1.40
CA ALA A 84 -7.06 -11.14 1.87
C ALA A 84 -5.63 -10.70 2.24
N MET A 85 -5.08 -9.75 1.48
CA MET A 85 -3.78 -9.15 1.73
C MET A 85 -3.71 -8.41 3.05
N THR A 86 -4.69 -7.56 3.33
CA THR A 86 -4.71 -6.77 4.58
C THR A 86 -4.91 -7.64 5.80
N ARG A 87 -5.54 -8.82 5.65
CA ARG A 87 -5.75 -9.80 6.72
C ARG A 87 -4.66 -10.86 6.84
N GLY A 88 -3.60 -10.81 6.02
CA GLY A 88 -2.53 -11.82 6.02
C GLY A 88 -3.05 -13.22 5.66
N ARG A 89 -3.89 -13.28 4.62
CA ARG A 89 -4.55 -14.49 4.11
C ARG A 89 -4.41 -14.63 2.58
N MET A 90 -3.46 -13.93 1.95
CA MET A 90 -3.22 -14.09 0.51
C MET A 90 -2.75 -15.50 0.17
N ALA A 91 -1.92 -16.12 1.03
CA ALA A 91 -1.52 -17.50 0.82
C ALA A 91 -2.65 -18.50 1.06
N ALA A 92 -3.65 -18.13 1.85
CA ALA A 92 -4.85 -18.95 2.06
C ALA A 92 -5.79 -18.86 0.85
N LEU A 93 -5.79 -17.73 0.15
CA LEU A 93 -6.56 -17.53 -1.08
C LEU A 93 -5.86 -18.18 -2.29
N ASN A 94 -4.63 -17.76 -2.56
CA ASN A 94 -3.89 -18.01 -3.81
C ASN A 94 -2.75 -19.04 -3.69
N GLY A 95 -2.43 -19.52 -2.48
CA GLY A 95 -1.41 -20.55 -2.25
C GLY A 95 -0.02 -20.03 -1.96
N ALA A 96 0.96 -20.93 -1.97
CA ALA A 96 2.31 -20.71 -1.44
C ALA A 96 3.06 -19.52 -2.05
N ASP A 97 2.88 -19.24 -3.33
CA ASP A 97 3.56 -18.14 -4.02
C ASP A 97 3.16 -16.76 -3.47
N SER A 98 2.02 -16.67 -2.76
CA SER A 98 1.56 -15.46 -2.10
C SER A 98 1.95 -15.35 -0.62
N ALA A 99 2.58 -16.39 -0.05
CA ALA A 99 3.07 -16.37 1.34
C ALA A 99 4.06 -15.24 1.67
N PRO A 100 4.92 -14.78 0.74
CA PRO A 100 5.77 -13.63 1.01
C PRO A 100 4.99 -12.35 1.31
N ILE A 101 3.81 -12.16 0.72
CA ILE A 101 2.97 -10.99 1.00
C ILE A 101 2.46 -11.03 2.45
N ASP A 102 1.93 -12.19 2.87
CA ASP A 102 1.47 -12.39 4.25
C ASP A 102 2.62 -12.23 5.26
N TYR A 103 3.81 -12.73 4.93
CA TYR A 103 5.00 -12.55 5.76
C TYR A 103 5.38 -11.07 5.90
N VAL A 104 5.39 -10.30 4.81
CA VAL A 104 5.78 -8.89 4.90
C VAL A 104 4.73 -8.05 5.63
N ALA A 105 3.44 -8.34 5.48
CA ALA A 105 2.38 -7.71 6.27
C ALA A 105 2.61 -7.88 7.79
N GLU A 106 3.09 -9.05 8.20
CA GLU A 106 3.46 -9.32 9.60
C GLU A 106 4.81 -8.71 10.00
N LEU A 107 5.79 -8.71 9.08
CA LEU A 107 7.12 -8.13 9.29
C LEU A 107 7.01 -6.63 9.59
N ILE A 108 6.28 -5.88 8.77
CA ILE A 108 6.10 -4.43 8.93
C ILE A 108 5.00 -4.05 9.93
N ASP A 109 4.37 -5.04 10.58
CA ASP A 109 3.36 -4.86 11.63
C ASP A 109 2.19 -3.94 11.21
N ILE A 110 1.53 -4.28 10.09
CA ILE A 110 0.41 -3.47 9.58
C ILE A 110 -0.71 -3.36 10.62
N HIS A 111 -1.07 -4.47 11.27
CA HIS A 111 -2.15 -4.51 12.26
C HIS A 111 -1.78 -3.71 13.52
N GLY A 112 -0.55 -3.83 14.02
CA GLY A 112 -0.13 -2.99 15.14
C GLY A 112 -0.11 -1.51 14.78
N THR A 113 0.20 -1.14 13.53
CA THR A 113 0.09 0.25 13.06
C THR A 113 -1.36 0.75 13.14
N ILE A 114 -2.31 -0.06 12.65
CA ILE A 114 -3.74 0.22 12.76
C ILE A 114 -4.17 0.42 14.21
N GLU A 115 -3.82 -0.51 15.11
CA GLU A 115 -4.17 -0.40 16.53
C GLU A 115 -3.62 0.89 17.18
N ARG A 116 -2.41 1.33 16.77
CA ARG A 116 -1.78 2.55 17.32
C ARG A 116 -2.32 3.85 16.75
N LYS A 117 -2.87 3.84 15.53
CA LYS A 117 -3.08 5.05 14.72
C LYS A 117 -4.51 5.25 14.21
N TYR A 118 -5.30 4.20 13.99
CA TYR A 118 -6.60 4.34 13.33
C TYR A 118 -7.57 5.28 14.08
N ASP A 119 -7.67 5.15 15.40
CA ASP A 119 -8.55 5.99 16.22
C ASP A 119 -8.10 7.45 16.33
N LYS A 120 -6.89 7.77 15.83
CA LYS A 120 -6.37 9.14 15.74
C LYS A 120 -6.69 9.81 14.40
N LEU A 121 -7.15 9.05 13.40
CA LEU A 121 -7.61 9.63 12.14
C LEU A 121 -8.78 10.60 12.40
N PRO A 122 -8.95 11.64 11.58
CA PRO A 122 -10.15 12.47 11.62
C PRO A 122 -11.43 11.62 11.52
N GLU A 123 -12.48 12.02 12.23
CA GLU A 123 -13.74 11.28 12.28
C GLU A 123 -14.36 11.08 10.88
N ASP A 124 -14.29 12.12 10.04
CA ASP A 124 -14.80 12.08 8.67
C ASP A 124 -13.98 11.13 7.76
N VAL A 125 -12.68 10.98 8.00
CA VAL A 125 -11.85 9.97 7.32
C VAL A 125 -12.27 8.57 7.73
N ARG A 126 -12.49 8.32 9.02
CA ARG A 126 -12.99 7.01 9.49
C ARG A 126 -14.37 6.69 8.94
N ALA A 127 -15.29 7.67 8.93
CA ALA A 127 -16.62 7.50 8.36
C ALA A 127 -16.57 7.16 6.86
N LEU A 128 -15.64 7.75 6.10
CA LEU A 128 -15.40 7.42 4.70
C LEU A 128 -14.97 5.95 4.53
N LEU A 129 -14.03 5.48 5.37
CA LEU A 129 -13.52 4.11 5.33
C LEU A 129 -14.58 3.08 5.76
N ASP A 130 -15.36 3.41 6.78
CA ASP A 130 -16.48 2.59 7.23
C ASP A 130 -17.57 2.50 6.16
N GLY A 131 -17.88 3.60 5.46
CA GLY A 131 -18.80 3.59 4.32
C GLY A 131 -18.33 2.66 3.20
N TYR A 132 -17.07 2.76 2.79
CA TYR A 132 -16.49 1.85 1.79
C TYR A 132 -16.53 0.39 2.25
N ALA A 133 -16.16 0.11 3.50
CA ALA A 133 -16.21 -1.24 4.05
C ALA A 133 -17.64 -1.81 4.08
N SER A 134 -18.64 -1.00 4.46
CA SER A 134 -20.05 -1.38 4.40
C SER A 134 -20.51 -1.69 2.98
N GLY A 135 -20.08 -0.93 1.98
CA GLY A 135 -20.41 -1.21 0.57
C GLY A 135 -19.88 -2.56 0.09
N LEU A 136 -18.66 -2.93 0.50
CA LEU A 136 -18.10 -4.25 0.20
C LEU A 136 -18.86 -5.37 0.93
N ASN A 137 -19.21 -5.17 2.19
CA ASN A 137 -19.97 -6.15 2.99
C ASN A 137 -21.35 -6.41 2.39
N ASP A 138 -22.04 -5.36 1.97
CA ASP A 138 -23.38 -5.47 1.39
C ASP A 138 -23.36 -6.19 0.05
N TYR A 139 -22.34 -5.96 -0.79
CA TYR A 139 -22.14 -6.75 -2.01
C TYR A 139 -21.87 -8.22 -1.66
N ALA A 140 -20.90 -8.49 -0.78
CA ALA A 140 -20.54 -9.84 -0.37
C ALA A 140 -21.72 -10.62 0.24
N GLY A 141 -22.58 -9.94 1.02
CA GLY A 141 -23.77 -10.53 1.63
C GLY A 141 -24.88 -10.85 0.63
N LYS A 142 -25.00 -10.09 -0.46
CA LYS A 142 -25.93 -10.36 -1.56
C LYS A 142 -25.42 -11.39 -2.56
N HIS A 143 -24.09 -11.55 -2.64
CA HIS A 143 -23.38 -12.46 -3.55
C HIS A 143 -22.51 -13.48 -2.79
N PRO A 144 -23.07 -14.25 -1.83
CA PRO A 144 -22.28 -15.16 -1.00
C PRO A 144 -21.56 -16.27 -1.80
N GLU A 145 -22.07 -16.61 -2.98
CA GLU A 145 -21.47 -17.57 -3.91
C GLU A 145 -20.19 -17.07 -4.59
N GLU A 146 -19.99 -15.74 -4.66
CA GLU A 146 -18.77 -15.12 -5.23
C GLU A 146 -17.65 -14.97 -4.19
N VAL A 147 -17.95 -15.19 -2.90
CA VAL A 147 -16.98 -15.07 -1.81
C VAL A 147 -15.97 -16.22 -1.88
N SER A 148 -14.73 -15.89 -2.21
CA SER A 148 -13.65 -16.83 -2.54
C SER A 148 -12.97 -17.45 -1.31
N LEU A 149 -13.17 -16.87 -0.12
CA LEU A 149 -12.53 -17.34 1.11
C LEU A 149 -13.46 -17.21 2.33
N SER A 150 -13.61 -18.30 3.07
CA SER A 150 -14.43 -18.33 4.30
C SER A 150 -13.94 -17.30 5.33
N LYS A 151 -14.88 -16.63 6.01
CA LYS A 151 -14.60 -15.54 6.97
C LYS A 151 -13.73 -14.41 6.42
N LEU A 152 -13.77 -14.16 5.11
CA LEU A 152 -13.14 -12.98 4.53
C LEU A 152 -13.97 -11.72 4.82
N PHE A 153 -15.28 -11.85 4.92
CA PHE A 153 -16.24 -10.81 5.29
C PHE A 153 -16.93 -11.15 6.63
N PRO A 154 -17.43 -10.16 7.39
CA PRO A 154 -17.40 -8.74 7.08
C PRO A 154 -16.00 -8.11 7.21
N VAL A 155 -15.77 -6.99 6.54
CA VAL A 155 -14.62 -6.08 6.63
C VAL A 155 -15.02 -4.76 7.29
N ASN A 156 -14.06 -4.01 7.81
CA ASN A 156 -14.31 -2.69 8.41
C ASN A 156 -13.27 -1.64 7.94
N GLY A 157 -13.41 -0.39 8.36
CA GLY A 157 -12.49 0.67 7.93
C GLY A 157 -11.02 0.44 8.32
N ARG A 158 -10.74 -0.38 9.36
CA ARG A 158 -9.37 -0.78 9.72
C ARG A 158 -8.76 -1.69 8.66
N ASP A 159 -9.54 -2.63 8.10
CA ASP A 159 -9.09 -3.48 6.99
C ASP A 159 -8.74 -2.63 5.76
N ILE A 160 -9.55 -1.58 5.48
CA ILE A 160 -9.29 -0.66 4.36
C ILE A 160 -8.00 0.14 4.63
N ALA A 161 -7.85 0.72 5.81
CA ALA A 161 -6.65 1.46 6.20
C ALA A 161 -5.37 0.61 6.17
N ALA A 162 -5.46 -0.66 6.58
CA ALA A 162 -4.32 -1.59 6.56
C ALA A 162 -3.73 -1.76 5.15
N GLY A 163 -4.55 -1.67 4.10
CA GLY A 163 -4.09 -1.73 2.71
C GLY A 163 -3.16 -0.58 2.35
N PHE A 164 -3.38 0.61 2.89
CA PHE A 164 -2.53 1.78 2.67
C PHE A 164 -1.19 1.62 3.39
N VAL A 165 -1.19 1.14 4.64
CA VAL A 165 0.05 0.83 5.39
C VAL A 165 0.89 -0.20 4.65
N LEU A 166 0.24 -1.27 4.17
CA LEU A 166 0.93 -2.36 3.51
C LEU A 166 1.54 -1.96 2.17
N ARG A 167 0.76 -1.29 1.31
CA ARG A 167 1.13 -1.10 -0.10
C ARG A 167 2.02 0.10 -0.32
N SER A 168 1.81 1.18 0.43
CA SER A 168 2.52 2.45 0.26
C SER A 168 4.06 2.30 0.16
N PRO A 169 4.76 1.56 1.04
CA PRO A 169 6.21 1.48 0.98
C PRO A 169 6.77 0.73 -0.25
N PHE A 170 5.95 -0.07 -0.92
CA PHE A 170 6.37 -0.78 -2.12
C PHE A 170 6.36 0.10 -3.37
N PHE A 171 5.65 1.24 -3.35
CA PHE A 171 5.72 2.20 -4.45
C PHE A 171 7.06 2.93 -4.55
N PHE A 172 7.86 2.96 -3.47
CA PHE A 172 9.22 3.52 -3.48
C PHE A 172 10.32 2.47 -3.26
N GLY A 173 10.00 1.18 -3.44
CA GLY A 173 11.00 0.13 -3.58
C GLY A 173 11.40 -0.61 -2.31
N LEU A 174 10.55 -0.66 -1.26
CA LEU A 174 10.83 -1.42 -0.04
C LEU A 174 11.10 -2.92 -0.30
N ASN A 175 10.54 -3.49 -1.38
CA ASN A 175 10.84 -4.86 -1.81
C ASN A 175 12.33 -5.10 -2.04
N GLY A 176 13.08 -4.12 -2.58
CA GLY A 176 14.49 -4.30 -2.93
C GLY A 176 15.36 -4.70 -1.72
N PRO A 177 15.44 -3.88 -0.66
CA PRO A 177 16.19 -4.22 0.54
C PRO A 177 15.67 -5.48 1.26
N ILE A 178 14.36 -5.70 1.30
CA ILE A 178 13.79 -6.91 1.92
C ILE A 178 14.26 -8.16 1.19
N SER A 179 14.10 -8.22 -0.14
CA SER A 179 14.55 -9.37 -0.95
C SER A 179 16.05 -9.60 -0.82
N ALA A 180 16.85 -8.53 -0.88
CA ALA A 180 18.31 -8.64 -0.74
C ALA A 180 18.71 -9.23 0.62
N LEU A 181 18.12 -8.75 1.71
CA LEU A 181 18.40 -9.26 3.06
C LEU A 181 17.96 -10.72 3.24
N ILE A 182 16.80 -11.11 2.72
CA ILE A 182 16.30 -12.49 2.78
C ILE A 182 17.21 -13.44 1.99
N ASN A 183 17.68 -13.02 0.82
CA ASN A 183 18.49 -13.85 -0.08
C ASN A 183 20.01 -13.80 0.22
N ASN A 184 20.45 -13.01 1.21
CA ASN A 184 21.87 -12.71 1.45
C ASN A 184 22.56 -12.12 0.21
N GLU A 185 21.86 -11.24 -0.51
CA GLU A 185 22.41 -10.49 -1.64
C GLU A 185 22.94 -9.13 -1.19
N PRO A 186 23.94 -8.55 -1.88
CA PRO A 186 24.44 -7.23 -1.56
C PRO A 186 23.35 -6.16 -1.62
N LEU A 187 23.26 -5.35 -0.57
CA LEU A 187 22.42 -4.15 -0.57
C LEU A 187 22.90 -3.16 -1.62
N ARG A 188 21.97 -2.67 -2.45
CA ARG A 188 22.29 -1.67 -3.46
C ARG A 188 22.59 -0.34 -2.77
N LYS A 189 23.67 0.32 -3.19
CA LYS A 189 24.07 1.64 -2.69
C LYS A 189 23.20 2.79 -3.22
N GLU A 190 22.43 2.54 -4.28
CA GLU A 190 21.54 3.54 -4.91
C GLU A 190 20.14 2.97 -5.10
N GLY A 191 19.13 3.80 -4.79
CA GLY A 191 17.73 3.59 -5.16
C GLY A 191 17.50 3.94 -6.63
N GLY A 192 18.02 3.12 -7.53
CA GLY A 192 17.87 3.29 -8.97
C GLY A 192 18.23 2.02 -9.74
N PRO A 193 17.74 1.84 -10.98
CA PRO A 193 18.23 0.78 -11.84
C PRO A 193 19.75 0.93 -12.04
N ARG A 194 20.46 -0.19 -12.15
CA ARG A 194 21.90 -0.21 -12.44
C ARG A 194 22.17 0.61 -13.71
N LEU A 195 22.91 1.70 -13.60
CA LEU A 195 23.62 2.26 -14.75
C LEU A 195 24.91 1.46 -14.93
N SER A 196 24.77 0.23 -15.45
CA SER A 196 25.92 -0.54 -15.93
C SER A 196 25.81 -0.69 -17.45
N GLU A 197 26.90 -0.44 -18.15
CA GLU A 197 27.00 -0.55 -19.62
C GLU A 197 26.84 -1.98 -20.17
N GLU A 198 26.64 -2.99 -19.32
CA GLU A 198 26.48 -4.38 -19.73
C GLU A 198 25.37 -5.09 -18.94
N THR A 199 24.12 -4.63 -19.06
CA THR A 199 23.00 -5.55 -18.87
C THR A 199 22.14 -5.52 -20.11
N GLU A 200 22.54 -6.38 -21.05
CA GLU A 200 21.76 -6.76 -22.21
C GLU A 200 20.28 -6.89 -21.85
N LYS A 201 19.45 -6.17 -22.62
CA LYS A 201 18.16 -6.60 -23.14
C LYS A 201 17.50 -7.76 -22.37
N LYS A 202 16.85 -7.43 -21.26
CA LYS A 202 15.65 -8.14 -20.80
C LYS A 202 14.50 -7.14 -20.60
N SER A 203 14.30 -6.29 -21.59
CA SER A 203 13.00 -5.67 -21.82
C SER A 203 12.40 -6.38 -23.03
N ILE A 204 11.26 -7.05 -22.82
CA ILE A 204 10.31 -7.69 -23.75
C ILE A 204 9.96 -9.13 -23.30
N HIS A 205 8.80 -9.26 -22.61
CA HIS A 205 7.98 -10.46 -22.30
C HIS A 205 8.46 -11.49 -21.24
N PRO A 206 7.55 -12.40 -20.80
CA PRO A 206 6.31 -12.22 -20.01
C PRO A 206 6.63 -12.32 -18.50
N LEU A 207 5.64 -12.04 -17.64
CA LEU A 207 5.57 -12.39 -16.20
C LEU A 207 6.66 -13.39 -15.78
N SER A 208 7.79 -12.87 -15.28
CA SER A 208 8.90 -13.70 -14.84
C SER A 208 8.45 -14.53 -13.65
N LYS A 209 8.55 -15.87 -13.76
CA LYS A 209 8.26 -16.80 -12.65
C LYS A 209 9.19 -16.62 -11.45
N ASP A 210 10.31 -15.91 -11.63
CA ASP A 210 11.39 -15.83 -10.65
C ASP A 210 11.38 -14.52 -9.83
N LYS A 211 10.39 -13.63 -10.03
CA LYS A 211 10.29 -12.39 -9.25
C LYS A 211 9.20 -12.47 -8.20
N MET A 212 9.54 -12.03 -6.99
CA MET A 212 8.65 -11.97 -5.82
C MET A 212 7.38 -11.17 -6.15
N ILE A 213 6.20 -11.75 -5.92
CA ILE A 213 4.93 -11.02 -5.98
C ILE A 213 4.90 -10.05 -4.80
N THR A 214 4.69 -8.76 -5.08
CA THR A 214 4.62 -7.71 -4.06
C THR A 214 3.18 -7.27 -3.80
N PRO A 215 2.90 -6.56 -2.69
CA PRO A 215 1.59 -5.95 -2.44
C PRO A 215 1.08 -5.00 -3.53
N VAL A 216 1.96 -4.49 -4.40
CA VAL A 216 1.61 -3.60 -5.51
C VAL A 216 1.68 -4.31 -6.88
N GLY A 217 1.67 -5.65 -6.87
CA GLY A 217 1.70 -6.47 -8.08
C GLY A 217 3.10 -6.99 -8.45
N PRO A 218 3.20 -7.67 -9.59
CA PRO A 218 4.49 -8.09 -10.14
C PRO A 218 5.26 -6.88 -10.67
N ASP A 219 6.60 -6.99 -10.68
CA ASP A 219 7.50 -6.04 -11.36
C ASP A 219 7.31 -4.55 -10.99
N PRO A 220 7.26 -4.16 -9.69
CA PRO A 220 7.04 -2.76 -9.30
C PRO A 220 8.09 -1.79 -9.86
N ASP A 221 9.28 -2.27 -10.19
CA ASP A 221 10.35 -1.49 -10.81
C ASP A 221 10.02 -1.02 -12.23
N GLU A 222 9.10 -1.69 -12.92
CA GLU A 222 8.64 -1.35 -14.28
C GLU A 222 7.49 -0.33 -14.28
N ASN A 223 6.95 0.00 -13.09
CA ASN A 223 5.94 1.04 -12.97
C ASN A 223 6.53 2.40 -13.37
N GLY A 224 5.78 3.11 -14.21
CA GLY A 224 6.17 4.38 -14.78
C GLY A 224 4.98 5.27 -14.99
N SER A 225 5.20 6.50 -15.42
CA SER A 225 4.13 7.44 -15.79
C SER A 225 4.71 8.63 -16.53
N ASN A 226 3.95 9.17 -17.47
CA ASN A 226 4.17 10.50 -18.01
C ASN A 226 3.10 11.45 -17.48
N ALA A 227 3.48 12.69 -17.21
CA ALA A 227 2.55 13.75 -16.89
C ALA A 227 3.07 15.10 -17.39
N PHE A 228 2.16 15.95 -17.84
CA PHE A 228 2.49 17.33 -18.16
C PHE A 228 1.30 18.27 -17.90
N ALA A 229 1.63 19.48 -17.48
CA ALA A 229 0.68 20.57 -17.38
C ALA A 229 1.16 21.75 -18.22
N ILE A 230 0.23 22.34 -18.99
CA ILE A 230 0.50 23.44 -19.92
C ILE A 230 -0.36 24.62 -19.49
N SER A 231 0.29 25.75 -19.25
CA SER A 231 -0.39 27.00 -18.87
C SER A 231 -1.12 27.62 -20.06
N PRO A 232 -2.13 28.49 -19.82
CA PRO A 232 -2.87 29.18 -20.88
C PRO A 232 -1.99 29.89 -21.91
N LYS A 233 -0.88 30.52 -21.49
CA LYS A 233 0.06 31.23 -22.38
C LYS A 233 0.74 30.36 -23.43
N ARG A 234 0.71 29.03 -23.27
CA ARG A 234 1.30 28.06 -24.21
C ARG A 234 0.23 27.19 -24.89
N SER A 235 -1.05 27.37 -24.58
CA SER A 235 -2.16 26.67 -25.23
C SER A 235 -2.84 27.58 -26.25
N PRO A 236 -3.13 27.09 -27.47
CA PRO A 236 -3.76 27.91 -28.52
C PRO A 236 -5.15 28.46 -28.12
N GLU A 237 -5.87 27.78 -27.22
CA GLU A 237 -7.20 28.17 -26.73
C GLU A 237 -7.16 29.04 -25.46
N ASN A 238 -5.97 29.43 -25.00
CA ASN A 238 -5.79 30.17 -23.74
C ASN A 238 -6.44 29.43 -22.53
N LYS A 239 -6.26 28.11 -22.48
CA LYS A 239 -6.73 27.23 -21.39
C LYS A 239 -5.57 26.46 -20.78
N THR A 240 -5.67 26.14 -19.49
CA THR A 240 -4.76 25.21 -18.84
C THR A 240 -5.07 23.79 -19.29
N ARG A 241 -4.04 23.00 -19.57
CA ARG A 241 -4.18 21.58 -19.92
C ARG A 241 -3.41 20.74 -18.91
N LEU A 242 -4.00 19.63 -18.50
CA LEU A 242 -3.36 18.58 -17.71
C LEU A 242 -3.44 17.28 -18.49
N VAL A 243 -2.33 16.54 -18.55
CA VAL A 243 -2.30 15.20 -19.12
C VAL A 243 -1.81 14.23 -18.08
N SER A 244 -2.65 13.22 -17.85
CA SER A 244 -2.40 12.06 -17.00
C SER A 244 -2.12 10.86 -17.90
N ASN A 245 -0.94 10.25 -17.75
CA ASN A 245 -0.57 9.06 -18.51
C ASN A 245 0.22 8.08 -17.62
N SER A 246 -0.48 7.47 -16.67
CA SER A 246 0.07 6.49 -15.74
C SER A 246 0.32 5.14 -16.42
N HIS A 247 1.46 4.49 -16.13
CA HIS A 247 1.80 3.14 -16.58
C HIS A 247 1.83 2.19 -15.38
N GLN A 248 0.65 1.75 -14.97
CA GLN A 248 0.48 0.69 -13.97
C GLN A 248 0.10 -0.63 -14.66
N PRO A 249 0.23 -1.78 -13.98
CA PRO A 249 -0.26 -3.05 -14.48
C PRO A 249 -1.72 -2.99 -14.94
N LEU A 250 -2.01 -3.65 -16.05
CA LEU A 250 -3.35 -3.69 -16.65
C LEU A 250 -4.37 -4.54 -15.87
N ARG A 251 -3.92 -5.28 -14.84
CA ARG A 251 -4.72 -6.20 -14.03
C ARG A 251 -4.23 -6.21 -12.58
N GLY A 252 -5.09 -6.69 -11.69
CA GLY A 252 -4.78 -6.92 -10.29
C GLY A 252 -4.81 -5.64 -9.46
N ASN A 253 -4.16 -5.67 -8.31
CA ASN A 253 -4.39 -4.74 -7.19
C ASN A 253 -4.07 -3.27 -7.48
N VAL A 254 -3.34 -2.97 -8.56
CA VAL A 254 -2.95 -1.62 -9.02
C VAL A 254 -3.52 -1.28 -10.40
N ALA A 255 -4.49 -2.05 -10.89
CA ALA A 255 -5.25 -1.66 -12.06
C ALA A 255 -6.12 -0.44 -11.74
N TRP A 256 -6.19 0.51 -12.68
CA TRP A 256 -7.01 1.70 -12.53
C TRP A 256 -8.49 1.38 -12.71
N TYR A 257 -9.31 1.84 -11.78
CA TYR A 257 -10.76 1.86 -11.89
C TYR A 257 -11.22 3.32 -12.02
N GLU A 258 -11.83 3.65 -13.17
CA GLU A 258 -12.32 4.99 -13.47
C GLU A 258 -13.69 5.21 -12.81
N LEU A 259 -13.89 6.38 -12.20
CA LEU A 259 -15.13 6.74 -11.52
C LEU A 259 -15.31 8.25 -11.40
N VAL A 260 -16.55 8.65 -11.12
CA VAL A 260 -16.88 10.02 -10.75
C VAL A 260 -17.70 10.03 -9.46
N VAL A 261 -17.30 10.86 -8.50
CA VAL A 261 -17.92 10.96 -7.19
C VAL A 261 -18.62 12.31 -7.02
N HIS A 262 -19.82 12.30 -6.46
CA HIS A 262 -20.65 13.49 -6.22
C HIS A 262 -21.35 13.42 -4.85
N SER A 263 -20.87 14.21 -3.90
CA SER A 263 -21.44 14.34 -2.57
C SER A 263 -21.97 15.75 -2.31
N GLN A 264 -23.04 15.86 -1.51
CA GLN A 264 -23.57 17.15 -1.06
C GLN A 264 -22.69 17.81 0.01
N GLU A 265 -21.70 17.11 0.57
CA GLU A 265 -20.68 17.63 1.48
C GLU A 265 -19.46 18.25 0.76
N GLY A 266 -19.57 18.38 -0.57
CA GLY A 266 -18.60 19.11 -1.39
C GLY A 266 -17.43 18.27 -1.92
N TRP A 267 -17.53 16.93 -1.88
CA TRP A 267 -16.66 16.04 -2.64
C TRP A 267 -17.24 15.81 -4.04
N ASP A 268 -16.58 16.35 -5.06
CA ASP A 268 -17.00 16.30 -6.46
C ASP A 268 -15.75 16.13 -7.33
N PHE A 269 -15.49 14.92 -7.84
CA PHE A 269 -14.22 14.57 -8.48
C PHE A 269 -14.37 13.46 -9.53
N ALA A 270 -13.76 13.65 -10.69
CA ALA A 270 -13.66 12.64 -11.75
C ALA A 270 -12.21 12.14 -11.81
N GLY A 271 -12.00 10.83 -11.79
CA GLY A 271 -10.65 10.29 -11.72
C GLY A 271 -10.59 8.78 -11.68
N ALA A 272 -9.49 8.26 -11.14
CA ALA A 272 -9.29 6.83 -11.00
C ALA A 272 -8.72 6.45 -9.62
N ASN A 273 -9.15 5.31 -9.09
CA ASN A 273 -8.62 4.71 -7.88
C ASN A 273 -8.09 3.29 -8.14
N PHE A 274 -7.46 2.71 -7.12
CA PHE A 274 -7.09 1.29 -7.11
C PHE A 274 -8.12 0.48 -6.31
N PRO A 275 -8.24 -0.84 -6.57
CA PRO A 275 -8.96 -1.76 -5.71
C PRO A 275 -8.59 -1.56 -4.23
N GLY A 276 -9.61 -1.39 -3.38
CA GLY A 276 -9.48 -1.14 -1.95
C GLY A 276 -9.30 0.34 -1.55
N SER A 277 -9.40 1.30 -2.47
CA SER A 277 -9.36 2.74 -2.15
C SER A 277 -10.74 3.41 -2.26
N PRO A 278 -11.18 4.16 -1.24
CA PRO A 278 -12.46 4.86 -1.31
C PRO A 278 -12.45 6.11 -2.20
N PHE A 279 -11.27 6.67 -2.50
CA PHE A 279 -11.14 7.92 -3.25
C PHE A 279 -10.23 7.80 -4.48
N PRO A 280 -10.43 8.66 -5.50
CA PRO A 280 -9.49 8.82 -6.61
C PRO A 280 -8.10 9.28 -6.17
N PHE A 281 -7.07 8.70 -6.77
CA PHE A 281 -5.67 9.10 -6.57
C PHE A 281 -5.21 10.19 -7.56
N LEU A 282 -5.79 10.20 -8.76
CA LEU A 282 -5.53 11.16 -9.83
C LEU A 282 -6.84 11.55 -10.52
N GLY A 283 -6.86 12.71 -11.16
CA GLY A 283 -8.02 13.21 -11.88
C GLY A 283 -8.22 14.72 -11.73
N HIS A 284 -9.48 15.16 -11.78
CA HIS A 284 -9.83 16.57 -11.65
C HIS A 284 -11.23 16.80 -11.09
N ASN A 285 -11.45 18.02 -10.61
CA ASN A 285 -12.77 18.58 -10.38
C ASN A 285 -12.97 19.82 -11.26
N LYS A 286 -14.04 20.57 -11.04
CA LYS A 286 -14.34 21.79 -11.81
C LYS A 286 -13.35 22.95 -11.62
N TYR A 287 -12.50 22.89 -10.59
CA TYR A 287 -11.55 23.96 -10.24
C TYR A 287 -10.12 23.62 -10.61
N LEU A 288 -9.70 22.38 -10.36
CA LEU A 288 -8.32 21.93 -10.45
C LEU A 288 -8.23 20.45 -10.81
N GLY A 289 -7.03 20.01 -11.18
CA GLY A 289 -6.70 18.60 -11.32
C GLY A 289 -5.24 18.33 -11.01
N TRP A 290 -4.94 17.08 -10.74
CA TRP A 290 -3.57 16.60 -10.66
C TRP A 290 -3.45 15.17 -11.17
N THR A 291 -2.23 14.80 -11.49
CA THR A 291 -1.85 13.41 -11.73
C THR A 291 -0.53 13.11 -11.04
N ASN A 292 -0.21 11.82 -11.00
CA ASN A 292 0.94 11.28 -10.32
C ASN A 292 1.92 10.68 -11.31
N THR A 293 3.21 10.77 -10.96
CA THR A 293 4.23 9.95 -11.60
C THR A 293 5.08 9.30 -10.50
N VAL A 294 5.60 8.10 -10.78
CA VAL A 294 6.53 7.42 -9.87
C VAL A 294 7.78 8.26 -9.71
N ASN A 295 8.23 8.47 -8.47
CA ASN A 295 9.56 8.96 -8.16
C ASN A 295 10.35 7.89 -7.40
N ARG A 296 11.68 8.07 -7.34
CA ARG A 296 12.59 7.17 -6.62
C ARG A 296 13.47 7.94 -5.62
N PRO A 297 12.86 8.68 -4.67
CA PRO A 297 13.61 9.30 -3.58
C PRO A 297 14.24 8.22 -2.69
N ASP A 298 15.36 8.56 -2.08
CA ASP A 298 15.98 7.74 -1.04
C ASP A 298 15.21 7.89 0.28
N LEU A 299 14.40 6.87 0.60
CA LEU A 299 13.46 6.87 1.73
C LEU A 299 13.60 5.67 2.67
N ILE A 300 14.61 4.82 2.46
CA ILE A 300 14.80 3.57 3.20
C ILE A 300 16.22 3.52 3.73
N ASP A 301 16.35 3.37 5.04
CA ASP A 301 17.62 3.26 5.74
C ASP A 301 17.76 1.87 6.38
N ILE A 302 18.93 1.25 6.20
CA ILE A 302 19.24 -0.08 6.73
C ILE A 302 20.30 0.04 7.83
N TYR A 303 20.06 -0.59 8.97
CA TYR A 303 20.91 -0.51 10.16
C TYR A 303 21.45 -1.88 10.54
N LYS A 304 22.75 -2.02 10.77
CA LYS A 304 23.33 -3.26 11.30
C LYS A 304 23.24 -3.29 12.82
N LEU A 305 22.50 -4.25 13.36
CA LEU A 305 22.36 -4.45 14.80
C LEU A 305 23.47 -5.34 15.35
N THR A 306 24.02 -4.98 16.50
CA THR A 306 24.91 -5.85 17.28
C THR A 306 24.07 -6.62 18.30
N LEU A 307 23.87 -7.91 18.07
CA LEU A 307 23.08 -8.79 18.95
C LEU A 307 23.94 -9.41 20.06
N ASN A 308 23.32 -9.74 21.19
CA ASN A 308 23.94 -10.59 22.21
C ASN A 308 24.01 -12.06 21.74
N GLN A 309 24.73 -12.91 22.48
CA GLN A 309 24.92 -14.32 22.11
C GLN A 309 23.61 -15.10 21.93
N THR A 310 22.58 -14.77 22.70
CA THR A 310 21.27 -15.42 22.65
C THR A 310 20.32 -14.81 21.61
N ARG A 311 20.74 -13.78 20.86
CA ARG A 311 19.92 -13.00 19.91
C ARG A 311 18.60 -12.48 20.50
N SER A 312 18.60 -12.18 21.79
CA SER A 312 17.43 -11.68 22.53
C SER A 312 17.48 -10.17 22.76
N HIS A 313 18.67 -9.58 22.64
CA HIS A 313 18.90 -8.15 22.83
C HIS A 313 19.85 -7.61 21.76
N TYR A 314 19.76 -6.32 21.48
CA TYR A 314 20.68 -5.57 20.62
C TYR A 314 21.28 -4.38 21.39
N GLN A 315 22.51 -3.99 21.06
CA GLN A 315 23.11 -2.77 21.60
C GLN A 315 22.45 -1.53 21.01
N TYR A 316 22.17 -0.54 21.86
CA TYR A 316 21.63 0.76 21.47
C TYR A 316 21.95 1.82 22.54
N ASP A 317 22.65 2.87 22.16
CA ASP A 317 23.12 3.95 23.04
C ASP A 317 23.86 3.45 24.29
N GLY A 318 24.71 2.44 24.12
CA GLY A 318 25.50 1.83 25.21
C GLY A 318 24.72 0.87 26.13
N ALA A 319 23.44 0.61 25.86
CA ALA A 319 22.62 -0.34 26.62
C ALA A 319 22.16 -1.52 25.75
N TRP A 320 21.89 -2.67 26.38
CA TRP A 320 21.23 -3.80 25.72
C TRP A 320 19.71 -3.61 25.77
N LYS A 321 19.07 -3.42 24.62
CA LYS A 321 17.62 -3.35 24.48
C LYS A 321 17.03 -4.69 24.03
N PRO A 322 15.85 -5.09 24.51
CA PRO A 322 15.22 -6.33 24.06
C PRO A 322 14.90 -6.25 22.57
N LEU A 323 15.22 -7.30 21.83
CA LEU A 323 14.78 -7.50 20.46
C LEU A 323 13.39 -8.15 20.50
N GLU A 324 12.38 -7.45 19.99
CA GLU A 324 11.04 -8.01 19.93
C GLU A 324 11.05 -9.20 18.97
N LYS A 325 10.50 -10.34 19.44
CA LYS A 325 10.44 -11.59 18.69
C LYS A 325 9.01 -12.11 18.75
N ARG A 326 8.37 -12.24 17.59
CA ARG A 326 7.01 -12.75 17.49
C ARG A 326 6.96 -13.94 16.55
N ARG A 327 6.34 -15.04 17.01
CA ARG A 327 6.02 -16.18 16.16
C ARG A 327 4.71 -15.89 15.45
N ILE A 328 4.74 -16.00 14.13
CA ILE A 328 3.58 -15.85 13.26
C ILE A 328 3.27 -17.19 12.60
N TRP A 329 2.04 -17.33 12.10
CA TRP A 329 1.58 -18.52 11.41
C TRP A 329 1.03 -18.10 10.05
N LEU A 330 1.81 -18.35 9.00
CA LEU A 330 1.34 -18.17 7.63
C LEU A 330 0.33 -19.28 7.31
N LYS A 331 -0.75 -18.92 6.63
CA LYS A 331 -1.87 -19.82 6.35
C LYS A 331 -1.81 -20.21 4.88
N ILE A 332 -1.16 -21.31 4.55
CA ILE A 332 -0.81 -21.63 3.15
C ILE A 332 -1.77 -22.65 2.57
N LYS A 333 -2.51 -22.29 1.53
CA LYS A 333 -3.37 -23.23 0.79
C LYS A 333 -2.54 -24.30 0.07
N TYR A 334 -2.91 -25.55 0.26
CA TYR A 334 -2.35 -26.72 -0.40
C TYR A 334 -3.47 -27.70 -0.75
N GLY A 335 -3.92 -27.67 -2.00
CA GLY A 335 -5.10 -28.43 -2.43
C GLY A 335 -6.35 -28.00 -1.64
N PRO A 336 -7.09 -28.93 -1.00
CA PRO A 336 -8.26 -28.60 -0.18
C PRO A 336 -7.91 -28.13 1.24
N PHE A 337 -6.63 -28.11 1.62
CA PHE A 337 -6.19 -27.81 2.98
C PHE A 337 -5.55 -26.43 3.08
N VAL A 338 -5.59 -25.84 4.28
CA VAL A 338 -4.75 -24.69 4.62
C VAL A 338 -3.77 -25.15 5.69
N ILE A 339 -2.47 -25.04 5.43
CA ILE A 339 -1.41 -25.54 6.30
C ILE A 339 -0.82 -24.37 7.11
N PRO A 340 -0.74 -24.48 8.44
CA PRO A 340 -0.04 -23.50 9.27
C PRO A 340 1.47 -23.63 9.06
N TYR A 341 2.11 -22.58 8.57
CA TYR A 341 3.55 -22.51 8.41
C TYR A 341 4.15 -21.47 9.37
N PRO A 342 4.84 -21.91 10.45
CA PRO A 342 5.36 -20.99 11.45
C PRO A 342 6.54 -20.20 10.89
N GLN A 343 6.56 -18.90 11.15
CA GLN A 343 7.68 -18.01 10.88
C GLN A 343 7.95 -17.14 12.11
N ILE A 344 9.13 -16.51 12.14
CA ILE A 344 9.49 -15.54 13.16
C ILE A 344 9.70 -14.19 12.50
N VAL A 345 9.12 -13.15 13.10
CA VAL A 345 9.41 -11.76 12.76
C VAL A 345 10.06 -11.08 13.96
N TYR A 346 10.98 -10.16 13.66
CA TYR A 346 11.72 -9.41 14.66
C TYR A 346 11.49 -7.91 14.47
N ARG A 347 11.54 -7.15 15.57
CA ARG A 347 11.44 -5.70 15.54
C ARG A 347 12.39 -5.07 16.54
N SER A 348 13.01 -3.96 16.15
CA SER A 348 13.83 -3.10 17.00
C SER A 348 13.26 -1.68 17.01
N VAL A 349 13.89 -0.76 17.74
CA VAL A 349 13.49 0.66 17.76
C VAL A 349 13.57 1.33 16.37
N HIS A 350 14.39 0.81 15.46
CA HIS A 350 14.52 1.33 14.11
C HIS A 350 13.31 0.98 13.24
N GLY A 351 12.75 -0.22 13.43
CA GLY A 351 11.73 -0.83 12.59
C GLY A 351 11.87 -2.37 12.50
N PRO A 352 11.26 -3.01 11.47
CA PRO A 352 11.37 -4.45 11.23
C PRO A 352 12.82 -4.92 11.08
N VAL A 353 13.11 -6.14 11.54
CA VAL A 353 14.45 -6.72 11.54
C VAL A 353 14.47 -8.04 10.77
N ILE A 354 15.43 -8.16 9.85
CA ILE A 354 15.75 -9.41 9.15
C ILE A 354 17.09 -9.91 9.70
N ILE A 355 17.12 -11.19 10.10
CA ILE A 355 18.34 -11.86 10.55
C ILE A 355 18.73 -12.87 9.48
N ASN A 356 19.94 -12.75 8.96
CA ASN A 356 20.49 -13.61 7.92
C ASN A 356 21.93 -14.05 8.28
N ASP A 357 22.70 -14.56 7.32
CA ASP A 357 24.04 -15.09 7.57
C ASP A 357 25.08 -13.98 7.86
N GLU A 358 24.82 -12.76 7.40
CA GLU A 358 25.69 -11.59 7.58
C GLU A 358 25.42 -10.80 8.88
N GLY A 359 24.31 -11.11 9.57
CA GLY A 359 23.94 -10.51 10.85
C GLY A 359 22.45 -10.20 10.97
N ALA A 360 22.15 -9.16 11.77
CA ALA A 360 20.80 -8.66 11.96
C ALA A 360 20.70 -7.23 11.42
N PHE A 361 19.72 -7.00 10.56
CA PHE A 361 19.54 -5.73 9.85
C PHE A 361 18.14 -5.18 10.13
N ALA A 362 18.06 -3.99 10.70
CA ALA A 362 16.82 -3.28 10.88
C ALA A 362 16.55 -2.36 9.70
N ILE A 363 15.29 -2.24 9.29
CA ILE A 363 14.85 -1.41 8.18
C ILE A 363 14.00 -0.27 8.74
N ARG A 364 14.35 0.96 8.38
CA ARG A 364 13.53 2.15 8.65
C ARG A 364 13.14 2.78 7.33
N TYR A 365 11.88 3.17 7.16
CA TYR A 365 11.41 3.75 5.91
C TYR A 365 10.41 4.89 6.14
N ALA A 366 10.31 5.80 5.17
CA ALA A 366 9.36 6.91 5.24
C ALA A 366 7.91 6.43 5.33
N GLY A 367 7.12 7.03 6.22
CA GLY A 367 5.73 6.62 6.47
C GLY A 367 5.58 5.34 7.32
N ILE A 368 6.66 4.82 7.91
CA ILE A 368 6.58 3.74 8.90
C ILE A 368 5.67 4.15 10.08
N ASP A 369 4.75 3.27 10.46
CA ASP A 369 3.78 3.51 11.53
C ASP A 369 2.88 4.75 11.31
N GLU A 370 2.59 5.16 10.07
CA GLU A 370 1.72 6.32 9.76
C GLU A 370 0.48 5.96 8.93
N LEU A 371 -0.58 6.80 9.08
CA LEU A 371 -1.85 6.67 8.34
C LEU A 371 -2.31 7.96 7.64
N ASP A 372 -1.52 9.04 7.74
CA ASP A 372 -1.94 10.37 7.26
C ASP A 372 -2.11 10.45 5.74
N MET A 373 -1.61 9.46 4.99
CA MET A 373 -1.87 9.28 3.56
C MET A 373 -3.37 9.29 3.24
N LEU A 374 -4.18 8.64 4.09
CA LEU A 374 -5.64 8.57 3.96
C LEU A 374 -6.27 9.97 4.03
N THR A 375 -5.87 10.73 5.03
CA THR A 375 -6.33 12.11 5.22
C THR A 375 -5.87 12.99 4.06
N GLN A 376 -4.58 12.95 3.69
CA GLN A 376 -4.05 13.83 2.64
C GLN A 376 -4.77 13.61 1.30
N TYR A 377 -4.89 12.37 0.83
CA TYR A 377 -5.56 12.10 -0.45
C TYR A 377 -7.03 12.50 -0.43
N TYR A 378 -7.74 12.22 0.67
CA TYR A 378 -9.12 12.66 0.81
C TYR A 378 -9.26 14.19 0.77
N ARG A 379 -8.35 14.93 1.43
CA ARG A 379 -8.39 16.39 1.45
C ARG A 379 -8.08 17.03 0.09
N ILE A 380 -7.09 16.52 -0.67
CA ILE A 380 -6.77 17.08 -1.99
C ILE A 380 -7.92 16.89 -2.99
N ASN A 381 -8.72 15.82 -2.86
CA ASN A 381 -9.96 15.59 -3.61
C ASN A 381 -11.02 16.67 -3.41
N LYS A 382 -11.05 17.31 -2.23
CA LYS A 382 -12.03 18.35 -1.89
C LYS A 382 -11.53 19.78 -2.13
N ALA A 383 -10.26 19.95 -2.51
CA ALA A 383 -9.67 21.27 -2.72
C ALA A 383 -10.34 22.00 -3.89
N LYS A 384 -10.61 23.30 -3.71
CA LYS A 384 -11.28 24.16 -4.68
C LYS A 384 -10.36 25.21 -5.30
N ASN A 385 -9.13 25.30 -4.82
CA ASN A 385 -8.12 26.22 -5.31
C ASN A 385 -6.72 25.72 -4.91
N PHE A 386 -5.70 26.38 -5.46
CA PHE A 386 -4.32 26.00 -5.25
C PHE A 386 -3.84 26.13 -3.81
N ASP A 387 -4.35 27.10 -3.04
CA ASP A 387 -3.97 27.29 -1.64
C ASP A 387 -4.52 26.16 -0.76
N GLU A 388 -5.79 25.79 -0.94
CA GLU A 388 -6.39 24.63 -0.27
C GLU A 388 -5.68 23.31 -0.65
N TRP A 389 -5.30 23.16 -1.92
CA TRP A 389 -4.56 21.99 -2.39
C TRP A 389 -3.16 21.91 -1.75
N GLN A 390 -2.42 23.01 -1.73
CA GLN A 390 -1.12 23.08 -1.06
C GLN A 390 -1.22 22.87 0.45
N ALA A 391 -2.27 23.40 1.10
CA ALA A 391 -2.53 23.16 2.51
C ALA A 391 -2.76 21.67 2.80
N ALA A 392 -3.55 20.98 1.97
CA ALA A 392 -3.72 19.53 2.08
C ALA A 392 -2.40 18.77 1.84
N MET A 393 -1.61 19.16 0.83
CA MET A 393 -0.29 18.58 0.55
C MET A 393 0.73 18.78 1.67
N SER A 394 0.59 19.87 2.45
CA SER A 394 1.46 20.16 3.58
C SER A 394 1.35 19.14 4.73
N GLY A 395 0.28 18.33 4.73
CA GLY A 395 0.12 17.21 5.66
C GLY A 395 1.17 16.10 5.50
N GLN A 396 1.84 16.00 4.35
CA GLN A 396 2.96 15.07 4.10
C GLN A 396 2.69 13.61 4.50
N GLY A 397 1.46 13.14 4.36
CA GLY A 397 1.07 11.75 4.55
C GLY A 397 1.38 10.83 3.37
N VAL A 398 1.50 11.35 2.14
CA VAL A 398 1.82 10.56 0.93
C VAL A 398 3.34 10.37 0.82
N PRO A 399 3.88 9.14 1.02
CA PRO A 399 5.32 8.97 1.22
C PRO A 399 6.18 9.21 -0.02
N ALA A 400 5.70 8.86 -1.21
CA ALA A 400 6.48 9.00 -2.44
C ALA A 400 5.58 9.00 -3.68
N THR A 401 5.54 10.12 -4.38
CA THR A 401 5.07 10.25 -5.77
C THR A 401 5.25 11.71 -6.20
N ASN A 402 5.50 11.99 -7.47
CA ASN A 402 5.41 13.35 -7.95
C ASN A 402 3.94 13.75 -8.15
N PHE A 403 3.62 15.01 -7.92
CA PHE A 403 2.33 15.59 -8.30
C PHE A 403 2.52 16.60 -9.42
N ILE A 404 1.76 16.45 -10.50
CA ILE A 404 1.66 17.41 -11.58
C ILE A 404 0.28 18.05 -11.48
N TYR A 405 0.25 19.34 -11.16
CA TYR A 405 -0.94 20.12 -10.85
C TYR A 405 -1.29 21.07 -12.00
N ALA A 406 -2.59 21.29 -12.19
CA ALA A 406 -3.14 22.33 -13.06
C ALA A 406 -4.46 22.86 -12.50
N ASP A 407 -4.76 24.15 -12.70
CA ASP A 407 -6.08 24.70 -12.35
C ASP A 407 -6.70 25.61 -13.41
N ALA A 408 -7.98 25.90 -13.20
CA ALA A 408 -8.78 26.76 -14.06
C ALA A 408 -8.32 28.24 -14.08
N LYS A 409 -7.49 28.66 -13.12
CA LYS A 409 -6.91 30.01 -13.03
C LYS A 409 -5.61 30.15 -13.82
N GLY A 410 -5.09 29.06 -14.39
CA GLY A 410 -3.84 29.07 -15.16
C GLY A 410 -2.62 28.64 -14.37
N ASN A 411 -2.77 28.24 -13.11
CA ASN A 411 -1.65 27.73 -12.33
C ASN A 411 -1.27 26.34 -12.80
N ILE A 412 0.04 26.09 -12.90
CA ILE A 412 0.63 24.78 -13.15
C ILE A 412 1.77 24.53 -12.16
N GLY A 413 1.95 23.28 -11.75
CA GLY A 413 2.99 22.92 -10.79
C GLY A 413 3.49 21.50 -10.99
N MET A 414 4.79 21.28 -10.76
CA MET A 414 5.36 19.95 -10.56
C MET A 414 6.00 19.93 -9.17
N PHE A 415 5.65 18.93 -8.38
CA PHE A 415 6.14 18.73 -7.03
C PHE A 415 6.77 17.35 -6.95
N TYR A 416 8.07 17.28 -6.63
CA TYR A 416 8.77 16.02 -6.37
C TYR A 416 8.48 15.55 -4.93
N ASN A 417 7.21 15.27 -4.66
CA ASN A 417 6.73 15.01 -3.30
C ASN A 417 7.27 13.68 -2.75
N ALA A 418 7.82 13.76 -1.55
CA ALA A 418 8.19 12.61 -0.76
C ALA A 418 8.29 13.00 0.71
N MET A 419 8.09 12.01 1.59
CA MET A 419 8.34 12.11 3.02
C MET A 419 9.84 12.04 3.31
N PHE A 420 10.61 13.04 2.86
CA PHE A 420 12.07 13.07 3.01
C PHE A 420 12.49 12.99 4.48
N PRO A 421 13.25 11.97 4.91
CA PRO A 421 13.75 11.88 6.27
C PRO A 421 14.63 13.08 6.64
N ASP A 422 14.42 13.68 7.82
CA ASP A 422 15.31 14.71 8.37
C ASP A 422 16.54 14.04 9.00
N ARG A 423 17.49 13.72 8.13
CA ARG A 423 18.71 12.97 8.43
C ARG A 423 19.78 13.84 9.07
N ALA A 424 20.38 13.35 10.15
CA ALA A 424 21.50 14.01 10.80
C ALA A 424 22.77 14.01 9.93
N GLU A 425 23.60 15.03 10.08
CA GLU A 425 24.94 15.07 9.49
C GLU A 425 25.88 14.03 10.13
N GLY A 426 26.96 13.68 9.43
CA GLY A 426 28.01 12.79 9.94
C GLY A 426 27.82 11.30 9.66
N PHE A 427 26.78 10.91 8.95
CA PHE A 427 26.56 9.53 8.47
C PHE A 427 26.55 9.46 6.94
N ASP A 428 27.04 8.34 6.39
CA ASP A 428 26.85 8.00 4.99
C ASP A 428 25.55 7.20 4.83
N TRP A 429 24.45 7.94 4.60
CA TRP A 429 23.09 7.41 4.43
C TRP A 429 22.90 6.51 3.20
N ARG A 430 23.92 6.39 2.33
CA ARG A 430 23.90 5.47 1.17
C ARG A 430 24.38 4.06 1.52
N THR A 431 24.75 3.83 2.77
CA THR A 431 25.35 2.57 3.24
C THR A 431 24.57 1.99 4.41
N VAL A 432 24.97 0.80 4.83
CA VAL A 432 24.43 0.20 6.06
C VAL A 432 24.89 1.04 7.26
N LEU A 433 23.93 1.60 7.96
CA LEU A 433 24.13 2.49 9.10
C LEU A 433 24.45 1.71 10.39
N PRO A 434 25.11 2.34 11.36
CA PRO A 434 25.28 1.78 12.70
C PRO A 434 23.92 1.69 13.41
N GLY A 435 23.53 0.48 13.82
CA GLY A 435 22.27 0.23 14.53
C GLY A 435 22.38 0.28 16.06
N ASP A 436 23.47 0.84 16.59
CA ASP A 436 23.78 0.93 18.02
C ASP A 436 23.71 2.36 18.58
N THR A 437 23.28 3.34 17.78
CA THR A 437 23.22 4.76 18.17
C THR A 437 21.95 5.43 17.69
N SER A 438 21.24 6.13 18.58
CA SER A 438 20.06 6.93 18.23
C SER A 438 20.38 8.12 17.32
N LYS A 439 21.65 8.57 17.28
CA LYS A 439 22.08 9.68 16.41
C LYS A 439 21.88 9.39 14.93
N ALA A 440 21.88 8.11 14.53
CA ALA A 440 21.66 7.68 13.17
C ALA A 440 20.17 7.48 12.85
N VAL A 441 19.25 7.68 13.79
CA VAL A 441 17.82 7.37 13.61
C VAL A 441 16.98 8.64 13.54
N TRP A 442 16.59 9.04 12.33
CA TRP A 442 15.71 10.19 12.11
C TRP A 442 14.33 9.95 12.74
N GLN A 443 13.71 11.00 13.28
CA GLN A 443 12.41 10.94 13.97
C GLN A 443 11.29 11.67 13.24
N LYS A 444 11.65 12.53 12.28
CA LYS A 444 10.71 13.39 11.54
C LYS A 444 11.15 13.50 10.09
N THR A 445 10.25 13.99 9.25
CA THR A 445 10.51 14.31 7.86
C THR A 445 10.66 15.82 7.66
N LEU A 446 11.26 16.22 6.54
CA LEU A 446 11.32 17.61 6.13
C LEU A 446 9.91 18.13 5.79
N PRO A 447 9.60 19.42 6.06
CA PRO A 447 8.29 19.97 5.75
C PRO A 447 8.08 20.08 4.23
N PHE A 448 6.81 20.13 3.79
CA PHE A 448 6.44 20.27 2.37
C PHE A 448 7.11 21.48 1.68
N THR A 449 7.37 22.56 2.41
CA THR A 449 8.09 23.74 1.88
C THR A 449 9.52 23.46 1.42
N ARG A 450 10.07 22.28 1.74
CA ARG A 450 11.39 21.80 1.29
C ARG A 450 11.32 20.83 0.11
N VAL A 451 10.12 20.45 -0.33
CA VAL A 451 9.94 19.60 -1.52
C VAL A 451 10.40 20.37 -2.76
N PRO A 452 11.25 19.77 -3.63
CA PRO A 452 11.58 20.38 -4.91
C PRO A 452 10.30 20.58 -5.73
N ALA A 453 10.04 21.83 -6.12
CA ALA A 453 8.85 22.20 -6.86
C ALA A 453 9.14 23.26 -7.91
N VAL A 454 8.44 23.16 -9.03
CA VAL A 454 8.43 24.17 -10.10
C VAL A 454 6.98 24.61 -10.28
N ILE A 455 6.69 25.86 -9.92
CA ILE A 455 5.35 26.44 -9.98
C ILE A 455 5.37 27.60 -10.98
N ASN A 456 4.43 27.61 -11.92
CA ASN A 456 4.24 28.67 -12.91
C ASN A 456 5.52 29.11 -13.64
N PRO A 457 6.32 28.20 -14.20
CA PRO A 457 7.58 28.57 -14.84
C PRO A 457 7.39 29.47 -16.05
N ALA A 458 8.40 30.28 -16.36
CA ALA A 458 8.40 31.17 -17.54
C ALA A 458 8.17 30.40 -18.86
N SER A 459 8.65 29.15 -18.95
CA SER A 459 8.45 28.24 -20.08
C SER A 459 6.97 27.90 -20.36
N GLY A 460 6.08 28.03 -19.37
CA GLY A 460 4.65 27.79 -19.53
C GLY A 460 4.22 26.33 -19.57
N TYR A 461 5.10 25.41 -19.17
CA TYR A 461 4.77 24.01 -18.98
C TYR A 461 5.62 23.40 -17.87
N VAL A 462 5.12 22.32 -17.28
CA VAL A 462 5.86 21.40 -16.42
C VAL A 462 5.64 19.98 -16.92
N MET A 463 6.60 19.10 -16.69
CA MET A 463 6.49 17.69 -17.04
C MET A 463 7.26 16.81 -16.06
N ASN A 464 6.89 15.55 -16.00
CA ASN A 464 7.72 14.50 -15.42
C ASN A 464 7.45 13.18 -16.15
N ALA A 465 8.52 12.41 -16.38
CA ALA A 465 8.50 11.07 -16.94
C ALA A 465 9.32 10.13 -16.06
N ASN A 466 9.06 10.16 -14.75
CA ASN A 466 9.79 9.45 -13.69
C ASN A 466 11.25 9.89 -13.49
N ASN A 467 11.65 10.99 -14.13
CA ASN A 467 12.96 11.60 -13.94
C ASN A 467 13.09 12.25 -12.56
N THR A 468 14.34 12.43 -12.12
CA THR A 468 14.72 13.25 -10.97
C THR A 468 14.22 14.70 -11.14
N PRO A 469 14.13 15.51 -10.08
CA PRO A 469 13.66 16.89 -10.18
C PRO A 469 14.69 17.85 -10.81
N TYR A 470 15.80 17.33 -11.35
CA TYR A 470 16.92 18.05 -11.93
C TYR A 470 16.97 17.88 -13.44
#